data_AF-A0A9D7N4Z4-F1
#
_entry.id   AF-A0A9D7N4Z4-F1
#
_cell.length_a   1.000
_cell.length_b   1.000
_cell.length_c   1.000
_cell.angle_alpha   90.00
_cell.angle_beta   90.00
_cell.angle_gamma   90.00
#
_symmetry.space_group_name_H-M   'P 1'
#
loop_
_entity.id
_entity.type
_entity.pdbx_description
1 polymer ?
#
loop_
_entity_poly.entity_id
_entity_poly.type
_entity_poly.pdbx_seq_one_letter_code
_entity_poly.pdbx_strand_id
1 'polypeptide(L)'
;MRFGNLTLASLLALGAGLSHAPLGAQCVYGGGGGGGVVSGGGSNNGGNSNSGASNRGGSNRAGGGGSSVSTPASTPAGPSTGAPDSGPATGAPTPGGPAVPATGPSTPGVSTRGRGGMALDLRRHEHSQKLLALEWDYASVMDVEKSNANAPTSSEGRMQALSREAALAKLTAKDKRPLLVLRECEGCAGSEVALFQRKIDNERTQVLAQFFHCVKFRPNVLAPSHPFRQLFDAEKPAHLMLVSADGTTVIPFDGAQSQSELWKGMLAMLKQECERPAESAAMQLSNLMNEYDVLDLERKHLREALERELEKDGADSHRSGTLAKKVERVEAKLKELEAREARLLDIGLKTKAEATTKL
;
A
#
# COMPACT_ATOMS: atom_id res chain seq x y z
N MET A 1 -55.52 17.47 54.41
CA MET A 1 -55.91 18.88 54.25
C MET A 1 -55.11 19.47 53.09
N ARG A 2 -55.84 20.04 52.12
CA ARG A 2 -55.44 20.99 51.07
C ARG A 2 -54.45 20.58 49.96
N PHE A 3 -54.88 20.97 48.76
CA PHE A 3 -54.47 20.69 47.40
C PHE A 3 -53.38 21.65 46.87
N GLY A 4 -52.76 21.26 45.75
CA GLY A 4 -52.08 22.16 44.79
C GLY A 4 -51.33 21.36 43.71
N ASN A 5 -52.02 20.77 42.73
CA ASN A 5 -52.28 21.32 41.38
C ASN A 5 -51.04 21.78 40.60
N LEU A 6 -50.62 20.97 39.62
CA LEU A 6 -50.13 21.45 38.32
C LEU A 6 -50.40 20.38 37.26
N THR A 7 -51.23 20.77 36.30
CA THR A 7 -51.90 19.99 35.26
C THR A 7 -51.09 19.90 33.97
N LEU A 8 -51.14 18.73 33.33
CA LEU A 8 -51.00 18.55 31.88
C LEU A 8 -52.10 19.30 31.13
N ALA A 9 -51.77 19.92 29.98
CA ALA A 9 -52.57 19.85 28.74
C ALA A 9 -51.91 20.59 27.55
N SER A 10 -51.78 19.85 26.44
CA SER A 10 -52.11 20.20 25.05
C SER A 10 -51.50 21.43 24.35
N LEU A 11 -50.87 21.23 23.18
CA LEU A 11 -51.57 21.32 21.89
C LEU A 11 -50.74 20.78 20.71
N LEU A 12 -51.38 19.87 19.97
CA LEU A 12 -51.12 19.49 18.58
C LEU A 12 -51.70 20.54 17.62
N ALA A 13 -51.00 20.84 16.52
CA ALA A 13 -51.58 21.26 15.24
C ALA A 13 -50.55 20.92 14.12
N LEU A 14 -50.79 19.94 13.22
CA LEU A 14 -51.65 19.89 12.02
C LEU A 14 -51.09 20.59 10.77
N GLY A 15 -50.98 19.81 9.69
CA GLY A 15 -50.69 20.24 8.31
C GLY A 15 -49.77 19.23 7.59
N ALA A 16 -50.20 18.02 7.23
CA ALA A 16 -51.10 17.65 6.13
C ALA A 16 -50.63 18.15 4.74
N GLY A 17 -50.10 17.22 3.94
CA GLY A 17 -49.72 17.39 2.54
C GLY A 17 -49.56 16.03 1.86
N LEU A 18 -50.68 15.34 1.66
CA LEU A 18 -50.84 14.10 0.88
C LEU A 18 -50.54 14.32 -0.61
N SER A 19 -49.93 13.33 -1.29
CA SER A 19 -50.53 12.65 -2.47
C SER A 19 -49.69 11.48 -3.02
N HIS A 20 -50.20 10.25 -2.80
CA HIS A 20 -50.35 9.08 -3.71
C HIS A 20 -49.10 8.49 -4.43
N ALA A 21 -48.55 7.34 -4.02
CA ALA A 21 -48.98 5.91 -4.21
C ALA A 21 -48.34 5.25 -5.47
N PRO A 22 -48.22 3.90 -5.65
CA PRO A 22 -48.51 2.76 -4.75
C PRO A 22 -47.50 1.55 -4.72
N LEU A 23 -47.59 0.79 -3.61
CA LEU A 23 -47.67 -0.69 -3.45
C LEU A 23 -46.54 -1.69 -3.81
N GLY A 24 -46.18 -2.48 -2.76
CA GLY A 24 -45.79 -3.89 -2.79
C GLY A 24 -44.45 -4.18 -2.10
N ALA A 25 -44.28 -5.00 -1.05
CA ALA A 25 -45.15 -5.82 -0.23
C ALA A 25 -44.43 -6.03 1.14
N GLN A 26 -45.20 -6.15 2.22
CA GLN A 26 -44.72 -6.41 3.58
C GLN A 26 -44.61 -7.92 3.85
N CYS A 27 -43.61 -8.33 4.62
CA CYS A 27 -43.73 -9.46 5.54
C CYS A 27 -43.26 -9.01 6.93
N VAL A 28 -44.21 -9.02 7.86
CA VAL A 28 -44.05 -8.73 9.29
C VAL A 28 -44.18 -10.06 10.04
N TYR A 29 -43.23 -10.33 10.93
CA TYR A 29 -43.33 -11.23 12.09
C TYR A 29 -42.32 -10.65 13.11
N GLY A 30 -42.61 -10.34 14.38
CA GLY A 30 -43.76 -10.62 15.23
C GLY A 30 -43.33 -11.34 16.50
N GLY A 31 -43.06 -10.58 17.59
CA GLY A 31 -43.02 -11.02 19.01
C GLY A 31 -41.72 -11.70 19.48
N GLY A 32 -41.23 -11.57 20.71
CA GLY A 32 -41.61 -10.92 21.98
C GLY A 32 -40.38 -10.99 22.90
N GLY A 33 -40.14 -10.04 23.82
CA GLY A 33 -40.69 -10.05 25.17
C GLY A 33 -39.69 -10.65 26.18
N GLY A 34 -39.25 -9.87 27.18
CA GLY A 34 -38.51 -10.41 28.34
C GLY A 34 -37.57 -9.41 29.00
N GLY A 35 -37.97 -8.87 30.15
CA GLY A 35 -37.24 -7.85 30.90
C GLY A 35 -36.04 -8.37 31.70
N GLY A 36 -35.26 -7.44 32.24
CA GLY A 36 -34.16 -7.72 33.15
C GLY A 36 -33.61 -6.41 33.72
N VAL A 37 -33.99 -6.15 34.97
CA VAL A 37 -33.59 -5.01 35.79
C VAL A 37 -32.21 -5.31 36.39
N VAL A 38 -31.23 -4.41 36.27
CA VAL A 38 -30.16 -4.32 37.28
C VAL A 38 -29.67 -2.89 37.43
N SER A 39 -29.87 -2.37 38.64
CA SER A 39 -29.32 -1.14 39.21
C SER A 39 -27.81 -1.27 39.44
N GLY A 40 -27.09 -0.15 39.37
CA GLY A 40 -25.71 -0.07 39.83
C GLY A 40 -25.06 1.28 39.57
N GLY A 41 -25.33 2.25 40.44
CA GLY A 41 -24.61 3.52 40.48
C GLY A 41 -23.19 3.36 41.04
N GLY A 42 -22.30 4.28 40.67
CA GLY A 42 -20.94 4.35 41.21
C GLY A 42 -20.15 5.54 40.67
N SER A 43 -20.30 6.69 41.33
CA SER A 43 -19.35 7.81 41.27
C SER A 43 -17.97 7.39 41.77
N ASN A 44 -16.89 7.87 41.15
CA ASN A 44 -15.89 8.76 41.80
C ASN A 44 -14.62 8.94 40.94
N ASN A 45 -14.33 10.22 40.67
CA ASN A 45 -13.16 10.97 41.14
C ASN A 45 -11.73 10.46 40.83
N GLY A 46 -10.87 11.37 40.36
CA GLY A 46 -9.42 11.24 40.52
C GLY A 46 -8.61 11.75 39.34
N GLY A 47 -8.43 13.08 39.25
CA GLY A 47 -7.38 13.66 38.44
C GLY A 47 -5.99 13.26 38.93
N ASN A 48 -5.03 13.16 38.02
CA ASN A 48 -3.63 13.37 38.38
C ASN A 48 -2.88 14.01 37.22
N SER A 49 -2.59 15.29 37.41
CA SER A 49 -1.67 16.10 36.63
C SER A 49 -0.25 15.66 36.99
N ASN A 50 0.58 15.30 36.00
CA ASN A 50 2.02 15.28 36.23
C ASN A 50 2.76 15.98 35.09
N SER A 51 2.89 17.29 35.27
CA SER A 51 3.79 18.18 34.55
C SER A 51 5.22 17.93 35.02
N GLY A 52 5.97 17.13 34.24
CA GLY A 52 7.41 16.93 34.41
C GLY A 52 8.20 17.84 33.48
N ALA A 53 8.46 19.07 33.91
CA ALA A 53 9.45 19.95 33.30
C ALA A 53 10.85 19.38 33.53
N SER A 54 11.60 19.15 32.45
CA SER A 54 13.04 18.86 32.50
C SER A 54 13.79 19.83 31.60
N ASN A 55 14.27 20.87 32.26
CA ASN A 55 15.23 21.85 31.82
C ASN A 55 16.56 21.14 31.47
N ARG A 56 17.09 21.30 30.25
CA ARG A 56 18.50 21.03 29.94
C ARG A 56 19.06 22.16 29.08
N GLY A 57 20.03 22.86 29.66
CA GLY A 57 20.89 23.84 29.01
C GLY A 57 21.57 23.27 27.77
N GLY A 58 21.96 24.09 26.80
CA GLY A 58 22.71 25.33 27.02
C GLY A 58 24.20 24.97 26.99
N SER A 59 24.78 24.91 25.79
CA SER A 59 26.23 25.01 25.58
C SER A 59 26.49 25.50 24.17
N ASN A 60 26.87 26.77 24.12
CA ASN A 60 27.46 27.46 22.99
C ASN A 60 28.72 26.73 22.51
N ARG A 61 28.89 26.64 21.19
CA ARG A 61 30.24 26.69 20.60
C ARG A 61 30.22 27.42 19.27
N ALA A 62 30.70 28.66 19.34
CA ALA A 62 31.12 29.46 18.21
C ALA A 62 32.53 29.05 17.77
N GLY A 63 32.83 29.29 16.50
CA GLY A 63 34.13 29.14 15.84
C GLY A 63 33.93 28.45 14.49
N GLY A 64 34.10 29.07 13.33
CA GLY A 64 34.86 30.26 12.97
C GLY A 64 35.93 29.86 11.95
N GLY A 65 35.87 30.46 10.76
CA GLY A 65 36.87 30.36 9.68
C GLY A 65 36.65 29.17 8.74
N GLY A 66 36.76 29.28 7.42
CA GLY A 66 37.21 30.35 6.54
C GLY A 66 37.36 29.74 5.14
N SER A 67 37.30 30.59 4.11
CA SER A 67 37.87 30.51 2.74
C SER A 67 38.31 29.13 2.21
N SER A 68 37.98 28.70 0.99
CA SER A 68 38.37 29.40 -0.24
C SER A 68 37.76 28.77 -1.50
N VAL A 69 37.48 29.65 -2.45
CA VAL A 69 37.38 29.49 -3.92
C VAL A 69 38.32 28.43 -4.51
N SER A 70 37.82 27.65 -5.48
CA SER A 70 38.55 27.20 -6.69
C SER A 70 37.62 26.48 -7.68
N THR A 71 37.12 27.22 -8.67
CA THR A 71 36.94 26.73 -10.06
C THR A 71 38.26 26.91 -10.80
N PRO A 72 38.69 25.97 -11.65
CA PRO A 72 38.48 26.08 -13.11
C PRO A 72 38.34 24.66 -13.74
N ALA A 73 38.19 24.37 -15.03
CA ALA A 73 37.92 25.05 -16.29
C ALA A 73 37.49 23.95 -17.29
N SER A 74 36.78 24.36 -18.32
CA SER A 74 36.46 23.61 -19.53
C SER A 74 37.68 23.35 -20.41
N THR A 75 37.75 22.22 -21.14
CA THR A 75 38.32 22.09 -22.51
C THR A 75 38.03 20.69 -23.10
N PRO A 76 38.19 20.45 -24.44
CA PRO A 76 37.10 19.92 -25.27
C PRO A 76 37.47 18.65 -26.08
N ALA A 77 36.47 18.16 -26.83
CA ALA A 77 36.47 17.39 -28.08
C ALA A 77 37.74 16.66 -28.56
N GLY A 78 37.56 15.39 -28.92
CA GLY A 78 38.38 14.66 -29.89
C GLY A 78 37.58 13.53 -30.56
N PRO A 79 37.51 13.47 -31.91
CA PRO A 79 36.81 12.41 -32.65
C PRO A 79 37.79 11.29 -33.03
N SER A 80 37.32 10.04 -33.14
CA SER A 80 38.00 9.05 -33.97
C SER A 80 37.04 8.04 -34.57
N THR A 81 37.00 8.11 -35.89
CA THR A 81 36.52 7.16 -36.90
C THR A 81 37.21 5.80 -36.80
N GLY A 82 36.51 4.72 -37.20
CA GLY A 82 37.15 3.46 -37.62
C GLY A 82 36.31 2.20 -37.41
N ALA A 83 35.46 1.87 -38.38
CA ALA A 83 35.15 0.47 -38.75
C ALA A 83 36.12 0.06 -39.89
N PRO A 84 36.08 -1.16 -40.48
CA PRO A 84 35.50 -2.45 -40.07
C PRO A 84 36.57 -3.58 -40.09
N ASP A 85 36.27 -4.79 -39.59
CA ASP A 85 36.62 -6.00 -40.38
C ASP A 85 35.87 -7.25 -39.94
N SER A 86 35.64 -8.10 -40.94
CA SER A 86 34.89 -9.36 -40.94
C SER A 86 35.85 -10.53 -40.76
N GLY A 87 35.40 -11.64 -40.16
CA GLY A 87 36.15 -12.90 -40.30
C GLY A 87 35.78 -14.01 -39.32
N PRO A 88 35.32 -15.18 -39.79
CA PRO A 88 34.88 -16.30 -38.94
C PRO A 88 36.02 -17.29 -38.69
N ALA A 89 36.01 -17.94 -37.51
CA ALA A 89 36.84 -19.11 -37.24
C ALA A 89 36.00 -20.23 -36.61
N THR A 90 35.67 -21.20 -37.45
CA THR A 90 35.38 -22.59 -37.12
C THR A 90 36.60 -23.28 -36.52
N GLY A 91 36.43 -24.16 -35.53
CA GLY A 91 37.42 -25.22 -35.27
C GLY A 91 37.51 -25.80 -33.85
N ALA A 92 36.62 -26.78 -33.58
CA ALA A 92 36.91 -28.10 -32.99
C ALA A 92 37.47 -28.27 -31.53
N PRO A 93 37.23 -29.45 -30.90
CA PRO A 93 37.28 -29.66 -29.46
C PRO A 93 38.54 -30.39 -28.98
N THR A 94 38.81 -30.37 -27.67
CA THR A 94 39.73 -31.34 -27.03
C THR A 94 39.28 -31.68 -25.60
N PRO A 95 39.27 -32.98 -25.22
CA PRO A 95 38.93 -33.46 -23.89
C PRO A 95 40.18 -33.64 -23.00
N GLY A 96 40.02 -33.53 -21.68
CA GLY A 96 41.09 -33.85 -20.72
C GLY A 96 40.63 -33.69 -19.28
N GLY A 97 40.63 -34.80 -18.53
CA GLY A 97 40.05 -34.96 -17.20
C GLY A 97 40.87 -34.40 -16.00
N PRO A 98 40.69 -34.98 -14.80
CA PRO A 98 40.58 -34.23 -13.53
C PRO A 98 41.90 -34.10 -12.76
N ALA A 99 42.03 -33.03 -11.99
CA ALA A 99 43.03 -32.90 -10.93
C ALA A 99 42.33 -32.62 -9.59
N VAL A 100 42.39 -33.61 -8.71
CA VAL A 100 41.96 -33.57 -7.32
C VAL A 100 43.10 -32.95 -6.50
N PRO A 101 42.92 -31.83 -5.77
CA PRO A 101 43.91 -31.39 -4.81
C PRO A 101 43.74 -32.10 -3.47
N ALA A 102 44.90 -32.43 -2.90
CA ALA A 102 45.16 -33.32 -1.80
C ALA A 102 44.51 -32.95 -0.46
N THR A 103 44.12 -34.01 0.24
CA THR A 103 43.74 -34.08 1.66
C THR A 103 44.95 -33.74 2.54
N GLY A 104 44.93 -32.57 3.17
CA GLY A 104 45.85 -32.19 4.24
C GLY A 104 45.32 -32.59 5.64
N PRO A 105 46.19 -32.85 6.61
CA PRO A 105 45.82 -33.33 7.95
C PRO A 105 45.12 -32.24 8.77
N SER A 106 43.97 -32.60 9.33
CA SER A 106 43.14 -31.77 10.19
C SER A 106 43.86 -31.50 11.53
N THR A 107 44.19 -30.23 11.76
CA THR A 107 44.49 -29.72 13.09
C THR A 107 43.19 -29.67 13.91
N PRO A 108 43.19 -30.09 15.18
CA PRO A 108 42.05 -29.92 16.08
C PRO A 108 41.94 -28.45 16.47
N GLY A 109 41.29 -27.67 15.61
CA GLY A 109 40.93 -26.29 15.86
C GLY A 109 39.89 -26.21 16.96
N VAL A 110 40.25 -25.50 18.04
CA VAL A 110 39.35 -25.02 19.09
C VAL A 110 38.11 -24.43 18.44
N SER A 111 36.97 -25.11 18.54
CA SER A 111 35.69 -24.55 18.12
C SER A 111 35.37 -23.41 19.08
N THR A 112 35.68 -22.18 18.69
CA THR A 112 35.05 -21.00 19.26
C THR A 112 33.56 -21.26 19.12
N ARG A 113 32.88 -21.55 20.24
CA ARG A 113 31.42 -21.73 20.28
C ARG A 113 30.82 -20.44 19.74
N GLY A 114 30.56 -20.44 18.44
CA GLY A 114 29.95 -19.35 17.71
C GLY A 114 28.68 -19.01 18.45
N ARG A 115 28.67 -17.83 19.05
CA ARG A 115 27.54 -17.25 19.75
C ARG A 115 26.41 -17.21 18.73
N GLY A 116 25.56 -18.23 18.75
CA GLY A 116 24.50 -18.43 17.75
C GLY A 116 23.60 -17.22 17.78
N GLY A 117 23.78 -16.33 16.81
CA GLY A 117 22.84 -15.25 16.59
C GLY A 117 21.50 -15.90 16.28
N MET A 118 20.51 -15.66 17.14
CA MET A 118 19.15 -16.07 16.80
C MET A 118 18.83 -15.45 15.44
N ALA A 119 18.38 -16.29 14.50
CA ALA A 119 17.90 -15.80 13.22
C ALA A 119 16.82 -14.76 13.51
N LEU A 120 17.09 -13.50 13.14
CA LEU A 120 16.10 -12.44 13.25
C LEU A 120 15.00 -12.80 12.26
N ASP A 121 13.80 -13.09 12.77
CA ASP A 121 12.63 -13.25 11.91
C ASP A 121 12.25 -11.86 11.38
N LEU A 122 12.60 -11.60 10.12
CA LEU A 122 12.34 -10.34 9.41
C LEU A 122 10.95 -10.33 8.75
N ARG A 123 10.07 -11.28 9.11
CA ARG A 123 8.73 -11.34 8.54
C ARG A 123 7.85 -10.25 9.17
N ARG A 124 7.20 -9.46 8.31
CA ARG A 124 6.16 -8.50 8.70
C ARG A 124 4.98 -9.21 9.37
N HIS A 125 4.36 -8.56 10.34
CA HIS A 125 3.15 -9.07 11.01
C HIS A 125 1.86 -8.68 10.28
N GLU A 126 0.72 -9.06 10.84
CA GLU A 126 -0.61 -9.01 10.20
C GLU A 126 -0.95 -7.62 9.63
N HIS A 127 -0.82 -6.54 10.42
CA HIS A 127 -1.20 -5.20 9.96
C HIS A 127 -0.23 -4.68 8.90
N SER A 128 1.07 -4.89 9.08
CA SER A 128 2.08 -4.54 8.08
C SER A 128 1.87 -5.29 6.77
N GLN A 129 1.55 -6.60 6.83
CA GLN A 129 1.23 -7.39 5.63
C GLN A 129 -0.02 -6.89 4.92
N LYS A 130 -1.06 -6.49 5.68
CA LYS A 130 -2.27 -5.90 5.12
C LYS A 130 -1.97 -4.59 4.39
N LEU A 131 -1.12 -3.73 4.95
CA LEU A 131 -0.69 -2.49 4.31
C LEU A 131 0.16 -2.75 3.05
N LEU A 132 0.98 -3.80 3.05
CA LEU A 132 1.79 -4.18 1.88
C LEU A 132 0.98 -4.91 0.79
N ALA A 133 -0.25 -5.35 1.08
CA ALA A 133 -1.11 -5.98 0.11
C ALA A 133 -1.55 -4.95 -0.95
N LEU A 134 -1.24 -5.24 -2.20
CA LEU A 134 -1.67 -4.42 -3.33
C LEU A 134 -3.02 -4.91 -3.84
N GLU A 135 -3.98 -3.99 -3.92
CA GLU A 135 -5.26 -4.24 -4.58
C GLU A 135 -5.10 -4.09 -6.09
N TRP A 136 -5.07 -5.21 -6.80
CA TRP A 136 -4.99 -5.23 -8.26
C TRP A 136 -6.37 -5.26 -8.89
N ASP A 137 -6.66 -4.25 -9.70
CA ASP A 137 -7.82 -4.26 -10.58
C ASP A 137 -7.48 -5.00 -11.87
N TYR A 138 -8.21 -6.09 -12.13
CA TYR A 138 -8.06 -6.86 -13.37
C TYR A 138 -8.97 -6.28 -14.44
N ALA A 139 -8.40 -5.51 -15.35
CA ALA A 139 -9.14 -4.97 -16.50
C ALA A 139 -9.51 -6.12 -17.45
N SER A 140 -10.76 -6.53 -17.41
CA SER A 140 -11.27 -7.65 -18.21
C SER A 140 -12.05 -7.15 -19.43
N VAL A 141 -12.11 -7.99 -20.46
CA VAL A 141 -12.91 -7.73 -21.67
C VAL A 141 -14.39 -7.54 -21.34
N MET A 142 -14.89 -8.24 -20.32
CA MET A 142 -16.30 -8.19 -19.89
C MET A 142 -16.71 -6.81 -19.37
N ASP A 143 -15.76 -6.02 -18.86
CA ASP A 143 -16.04 -4.67 -18.37
C ASP A 143 -16.34 -3.70 -19.53
N VAL A 144 -15.90 -4.02 -20.74
CA VAL A 144 -16.20 -3.26 -21.96
C VAL A 144 -17.61 -3.55 -22.47
N GLU A 145 -18.05 -4.81 -22.38
CA GLU A 145 -19.38 -5.20 -22.84
C GLU A 145 -20.49 -4.61 -21.96
N LYS A 146 -20.30 -4.58 -20.63
CA LYS A 146 -21.29 -4.01 -19.70
C LYS A 146 -21.57 -2.52 -19.94
N SER A 147 -20.55 -1.74 -20.30
CA SER A 147 -20.76 -0.30 -20.61
C SER A 147 -21.57 -0.08 -21.89
N ASN A 148 -21.62 -1.08 -22.78
CA ASN A 148 -22.36 -1.02 -24.04
C ASN A 148 -23.74 -1.70 -23.96
N ALA A 149 -24.20 -2.12 -22.77
CA ALA A 149 -25.43 -2.88 -22.59
C ALA A 149 -26.72 -2.14 -23.02
N ASN A 150 -26.66 -0.81 -23.23
CA ASN A 150 -27.78 -0.04 -23.78
C ASN A 150 -27.80 0.01 -25.33
N ALA A 151 -26.83 -0.59 -26.01
CA ALA A 151 -26.86 -0.74 -27.45
C ALA A 151 -27.80 -1.91 -27.85
N PRO A 152 -28.62 -1.77 -28.91
CA PRO A 152 -29.48 -2.85 -29.38
C PRO A 152 -28.65 -4.09 -29.68
N THR A 153 -29.18 -5.27 -29.31
CA THR A 153 -28.55 -6.59 -29.45
C THR A 153 -28.13 -6.88 -30.89
N SER A 154 -26.96 -6.40 -31.31
CA SER A 154 -26.34 -6.80 -32.57
C SER A 154 -25.43 -7.98 -32.27
N SER A 155 -25.71 -9.12 -32.88
CA SER A 155 -25.02 -10.41 -32.70
C SER A 155 -23.56 -10.45 -33.16
N GLU A 156 -22.99 -9.33 -33.62
CA GLU A 156 -21.60 -9.24 -34.09
C GLU A 156 -20.93 -7.93 -33.65
N GLY A 157 -21.02 -7.60 -32.36
CA GLY A 157 -20.12 -6.61 -31.78
C GLY A 157 -18.69 -7.14 -31.84
N ARG A 158 -18.01 -7.04 -32.99
CA ARG A 158 -16.58 -7.31 -33.09
C ARG A 158 -15.92 -6.46 -32.02
N MET A 159 -15.22 -7.12 -31.10
CA MET A 159 -14.38 -6.46 -30.10
C MET A 159 -13.28 -5.71 -30.86
N GLN A 160 -13.57 -4.46 -31.22
CA GLN A 160 -12.60 -3.58 -31.82
C GLN A 160 -11.73 -3.02 -30.69
N ALA A 161 -10.42 -3.02 -30.92
CA ALA A 161 -9.49 -2.40 -29.99
C ALA A 161 -9.88 -0.92 -29.81
N LEU A 162 -10.10 -0.52 -28.55
CA LEU A 162 -10.41 0.86 -28.19
C LEU A 162 -9.21 1.74 -28.57
N SER A 163 -9.48 3.01 -28.87
CA SER A 163 -8.40 4.00 -28.97
C SER A 163 -7.63 4.03 -27.66
N ARG A 164 -6.32 4.31 -27.72
CA ARG A 164 -5.47 4.45 -26.52
C ARG A 164 -6.08 5.40 -25.48
N GLU A 165 -6.63 6.53 -25.91
CA GLU A 165 -7.30 7.51 -25.04
C GLU A 165 -8.56 6.94 -24.39
N ALA A 166 -9.43 6.28 -25.16
CA ALA A 166 -10.65 5.67 -24.61
C ALA A 166 -10.33 4.53 -23.63
N ALA A 167 -9.28 3.75 -23.92
CA ALA A 167 -8.78 2.72 -23.03
C ALA A 167 -8.29 3.30 -21.69
N LEU A 168 -7.48 4.37 -21.73
CA LEU A 168 -7.00 5.04 -20.51
C LEU A 168 -8.13 5.74 -19.74
N ALA A 169 -9.04 6.42 -20.43
CA ALA A 169 -10.21 7.05 -19.82
C ALA A 169 -11.08 6.02 -19.08
N LYS A 170 -11.21 4.80 -19.63
CA LYS A 170 -11.94 3.72 -18.99
C LYS A 170 -11.25 3.20 -17.73
N LEU A 171 -9.92 3.09 -17.72
CA LEU A 171 -9.17 2.67 -16.54
C LEU A 171 -9.22 3.71 -15.42
N THR A 172 -9.07 4.99 -15.77
CA THR A 172 -9.09 6.13 -14.83
C THR A 172 -10.49 6.53 -14.36
N ALA A 173 -11.56 6.02 -14.98
CA ALA A 173 -12.93 6.35 -14.57
C ALA A 173 -13.29 5.83 -13.17
N LYS A 174 -12.67 4.73 -12.72
CA LYS A 174 -12.96 4.11 -11.42
C LYS A 174 -12.22 4.80 -10.28
N ASP A 175 -10.98 5.24 -10.54
CA ASP A 175 -10.09 5.82 -9.53
C ASP A 175 -9.30 6.98 -10.16
N LYS A 176 -9.24 8.10 -9.44
CA LYS A 176 -8.56 9.33 -9.89
C LYS A 176 -7.05 9.32 -9.62
N ARG A 177 -6.52 8.32 -8.91
CA ARG A 177 -5.08 8.17 -8.69
C ARG A 177 -4.35 7.92 -10.01
N PRO A 178 -3.06 8.27 -10.13
CA PRO A 178 -2.25 7.83 -11.27
C PRO A 178 -2.24 6.30 -11.35
N LEU A 179 -2.13 5.75 -12.56
CA LEU A 179 -2.16 4.31 -12.76
C LEU A 179 -0.76 3.70 -12.65
N LEU A 180 -0.69 2.55 -11.98
CA LEU A 180 0.41 1.60 -12.07
C LEU A 180 -0.10 0.39 -12.85
N VAL A 181 0.22 0.32 -14.14
CA VAL A 181 -0.30 -0.73 -15.02
C VAL A 181 0.75 -1.81 -15.20
N LEU A 182 0.39 -3.06 -14.86
CA LEU A 182 1.21 -4.25 -15.03
C LEU A 182 0.62 -5.14 -16.13
N ARG A 183 1.45 -5.51 -17.10
CA ARG A 183 1.15 -6.54 -18.10
C ARG A 183 1.87 -7.82 -17.75
N GLU A 184 1.13 -8.90 -17.59
CA GLU A 184 1.72 -10.23 -17.49
C GLU A 184 2.32 -10.67 -18.83
N CYS A 185 3.55 -11.20 -18.77
CA CYS A 185 4.17 -11.95 -19.85
C CYS A 185 4.04 -13.46 -19.56
N GLU A 186 4.18 -14.34 -20.55
CA GLU A 186 4.12 -15.81 -20.32
C GLU A 186 5.16 -16.28 -19.31
N GLY A 187 6.39 -15.74 -19.39
CA GLY A 187 7.45 -16.01 -18.40
C GLY A 187 7.25 -15.32 -17.05
N CYS A 188 6.27 -14.40 -16.95
CA CYS A 188 5.98 -13.61 -15.77
C CYS A 188 4.65 -14.01 -15.11
N ALA A 189 3.85 -14.88 -15.75
CA ALA A 189 2.50 -15.22 -15.31
C ALA A 189 2.54 -15.84 -13.91
N GLY A 190 1.73 -15.31 -12.99
CA GLY A 190 1.74 -15.73 -11.58
C GLY A 190 3.00 -15.32 -10.80
N SER A 191 3.95 -14.65 -11.45
CA SER A 191 5.16 -14.10 -10.82
C SER A 191 5.07 -12.57 -10.67
N GLU A 192 3.92 -12.04 -10.24
CA GLU A 192 3.87 -10.69 -9.64
C GLU A 192 4.97 -10.55 -8.58
N VAL A 193 5.14 -11.65 -7.85
CA VAL A 193 6.30 -12.08 -7.07
C VAL A 193 7.68 -11.72 -7.65
N ALA A 194 7.94 -11.86 -8.94
CA ALA A 194 9.25 -11.51 -9.50
C ALA A 194 9.53 -10.00 -9.43
N LEU A 195 8.47 -9.18 -9.58
CA LEU A 195 8.54 -7.73 -9.43
C LEU A 195 8.59 -7.34 -7.94
N PHE A 196 7.91 -8.11 -7.06
CA PHE A 196 7.66 -7.76 -5.65
C PHE A 196 8.36 -8.61 -4.54
N GLN A 197 9.00 -9.74 -4.82
CA GLN A 197 9.53 -10.66 -3.78
C GLN A 197 11.05 -10.89 -3.80
N ARG A 198 11.80 -10.53 -4.86
CA ARG A 198 13.17 -11.06 -4.99
C ARG A 198 14.22 -10.47 -4.04
N LYS A 199 13.96 -9.36 -3.34
CA LYS A 199 14.92 -8.70 -2.44
C LYS A 199 14.22 -8.01 -1.26
N ILE A 200 14.95 -7.94 -0.13
CA ILE A 200 14.56 -7.28 1.14
C ILE A 200 14.06 -5.83 0.94
N ASP A 201 14.47 -5.14 -0.13
CA ASP A 201 14.09 -3.74 -0.38
C ASP A 201 12.76 -3.55 -1.16
N ASN A 202 11.96 -4.59 -1.36
CA ASN A 202 10.74 -4.46 -2.17
C ASN A 202 9.57 -3.77 -1.47
N GLU A 203 9.61 -3.67 -0.14
CA GLU A 203 8.57 -3.00 0.64
C GLU A 203 8.39 -1.55 0.18
N ARG A 204 9.48 -0.88 -0.22
CA ARG A 204 9.40 0.49 -0.75
C ARG A 204 8.53 0.57 -1.99
N THR A 205 8.62 -0.39 -2.90
CA THR A 205 7.78 -0.42 -4.11
C THR A 205 6.31 -0.62 -3.74
N GLN A 206 6.02 -1.52 -2.81
CA GLN A 206 4.66 -1.80 -2.34
C GLN A 206 4.06 -0.58 -1.64
N VAL A 207 4.81 0.06 -0.74
CA VAL A 207 4.37 1.29 -0.07
C VAL A 207 4.12 2.42 -1.08
N LEU A 208 5.00 2.60 -2.07
CA LEU A 208 4.78 3.60 -3.12
C LEU A 208 3.57 3.27 -3.99
N ALA A 209 3.33 1.99 -4.27
CA ALA A 209 2.21 1.54 -5.08
C ALA A 209 0.84 1.80 -4.43
N GLN A 210 0.77 1.96 -3.10
CA GLN A 210 -0.47 2.36 -2.41
C GLN A 210 -1.00 3.73 -2.88
N PHE A 211 -0.15 4.58 -3.44
CA PHE A 211 -0.55 5.88 -3.99
C PHE A 211 -1.02 5.81 -5.45
N PHE A 212 -1.01 4.63 -6.06
CA PHE A 212 -1.44 4.40 -7.43
C PHE A 212 -2.71 3.55 -7.48
N HIS A 213 -3.49 3.73 -8.53
CA HIS A 213 -4.48 2.74 -8.95
C HIS A 213 -3.76 1.62 -9.71
N CYS A 214 -3.65 0.46 -9.07
CA CYS A 214 -2.90 -0.67 -9.61
C CYS A 214 -3.78 -1.51 -10.53
N VAL A 215 -3.45 -1.54 -11.83
CA VAL A 215 -4.22 -2.27 -12.85
C VAL A 215 -3.36 -3.40 -13.41
N LYS A 216 -3.94 -4.59 -13.50
CA LYS A 216 -3.25 -5.78 -14.02
C LYS A 216 -3.93 -6.33 -15.26
N PHE A 217 -3.12 -6.59 -16.29
CA PHE A 217 -3.53 -7.22 -17.53
C PHE A 217 -2.95 -8.61 -17.67
N ARG A 218 -3.79 -9.55 -18.12
CA ARG A 218 -3.38 -10.90 -18.52
C ARG A 218 -2.58 -10.87 -19.82
N PRO A 219 -1.82 -11.93 -20.16
CA PRO A 219 -1.00 -11.98 -21.37
C PRO A 219 -1.77 -11.80 -22.68
N ASN A 220 -3.06 -12.19 -22.70
CA ASN A 220 -3.93 -12.05 -23.87
C ASN A 220 -4.28 -10.60 -24.25
N VAL A 221 -3.85 -9.59 -23.47
CA VAL A 221 -4.01 -8.16 -23.81
C VAL A 221 -3.35 -7.79 -25.15
N LEU A 222 -2.39 -8.61 -25.61
CA LEU A 222 -1.68 -8.42 -26.87
C LEU A 222 -2.41 -8.98 -28.10
N ALA A 223 -3.53 -9.69 -27.90
CA ALA A 223 -4.35 -10.14 -29.01
C ALA A 223 -4.88 -8.92 -29.80
N PRO A 224 -4.89 -8.94 -31.14
CA PRO A 224 -5.37 -7.82 -31.95
C PRO A 224 -6.83 -7.41 -31.67
N SER A 225 -7.65 -8.35 -31.24
CA SER A 225 -9.06 -8.13 -30.85
C SER A 225 -9.24 -7.64 -29.42
N HIS A 226 -8.16 -7.53 -28.62
CA HIS A 226 -8.30 -7.13 -27.23
C HIS A 226 -8.63 -5.62 -27.13
N PRO A 227 -9.63 -5.21 -26.35
CA PRO A 227 -10.03 -3.79 -26.25
C PRO A 227 -8.89 -2.86 -25.84
N PHE A 228 -7.99 -3.34 -24.97
CA PHE A 228 -6.85 -2.57 -24.45
C PHE A 228 -5.55 -2.77 -25.24
N ARG A 229 -5.59 -3.42 -26.42
CA ARG A 229 -4.39 -3.73 -27.21
C ARG A 229 -3.55 -2.50 -27.55
N GLN A 230 -4.20 -1.35 -27.79
CA GLN A 230 -3.54 -0.11 -28.17
C GLN A 230 -2.71 0.52 -27.04
N LEU A 231 -2.87 0.09 -25.78
CA LEU A 231 -1.98 0.51 -24.70
C LEU A 231 -0.56 -0.10 -24.83
N PHE A 232 -0.41 -1.12 -25.67
CA PHE A 232 0.78 -1.96 -25.79
C PHE A 232 1.24 -2.09 -27.25
N ASP A 233 1.03 -1.07 -28.07
CA ASP A 233 1.28 -1.05 -29.52
C ASP A 233 2.76 -1.02 -29.93
N ALA A 234 3.67 -0.70 -29.01
CA ALA A 234 5.11 -0.73 -29.25
C ALA A 234 5.63 -2.12 -29.71
N GLU A 235 6.68 -2.11 -30.53
CA GLU A 235 7.37 -3.33 -31.00
C GLU A 235 7.80 -4.24 -29.83
N LYS A 236 8.27 -3.61 -28.74
CA LYS A 236 8.52 -4.26 -27.45
C LYS A 236 7.57 -3.66 -26.41
N PRO A 237 6.40 -4.28 -26.19
CA PRO A 237 5.42 -3.69 -25.30
C PRO A 237 5.89 -3.71 -23.85
N ALA A 238 5.64 -2.60 -23.15
CA ALA A 238 6.04 -2.42 -21.76
C ALA A 238 5.42 -3.50 -20.85
N HIS A 239 6.21 -3.97 -19.89
CA HIS A 239 5.74 -4.89 -18.84
C HIS A 239 5.07 -4.12 -17.71
N LEU A 240 5.56 -2.92 -17.44
CA LEU A 240 5.03 -2.02 -16.44
C LEU A 240 4.97 -0.64 -17.05
N MET A 241 3.95 0.14 -16.73
CA MET A 241 3.90 1.55 -17.12
C MET A 241 3.26 2.37 -16.00
N LEU A 242 3.76 3.58 -15.83
CA LEU A 242 3.12 4.60 -15.01
C LEU A 242 2.33 5.52 -15.92
N VAL A 243 1.10 5.81 -15.55
CA VAL A 243 0.24 6.72 -16.32
C VAL A 243 -0.30 7.78 -15.38
N SER A 244 -0.25 9.04 -15.80
CA SER A 244 -0.88 10.14 -15.07
C SER A 244 -2.39 9.95 -14.96
N ALA A 245 -3.03 10.60 -13.98
CA ALA A 245 -4.47 10.45 -13.75
C ALA A 245 -5.34 10.86 -14.96
N ASP A 246 -4.80 11.72 -15.83
CA ASP A 246 -5.45 12.19 -17.06
C ASP A 246 -5.05 11.41 -18.32
N GLY A 247 -4.15 10.43 -18.20
CA GLY A 247 -3.65 9.65 -19.34
C GLY A 247 -2.64 10.35 -20.25
N THR A 248 -2.25 11.60 -19.97
CA THR A 248 -1.37 12.38 -20.86
C THR A 248 0.09 11.96 -20.79
N THR A 249 0.58 11.61 -19.59
CA THR A 249 1.97 11.23 -19.35
C THR A 249 2.02 9.72 -19.16
N VAL A 250 2.82 9.05 -19.98
CA VAL A 250 3.07 7.60 -19.88
C VAL A 250 4.56 7.35 -19.78
N ILE A 251 4.99 6.66 -18.72
CA ILE A 251 6.37 6.25 -18.49
C ILE A 251 6.43 4.72 -18.63
N PRO A 252 6.85 4.19 -19.78
CA PRO A 252 6.95 2.75 -20.00
C PRO A 252 8.21 2.16 -19.36
N PHE A 253 8.09 0.92 -18.89
CA PHE A 253 9.18 0.10 -18.38
C PHE A 253 9.13 -1.29 -19.03
N ASP A 254 10.25 -1.73 -19.59
CA ASP A 254 10.37 -2.97 -20.36
C ASP A 254 10.60 -4.21 -19.49
N GLY A 255 10.84 -4.03 -18.19
CA GLY A 255 11.14 -5.10 -17.23
C GLY A 255 12.63 -5.29 -16.95
N ALA A 256 13.52 -4.61 -17.68
CA ALA A 256 14.97 -4.64 -17.47
C ALA A 256 15.47 -3.52 -16.53
N GLN A 257 14.60 -2.58 -16.15
CA GLN A 257 14.94 -1.47 -15.27
C GLN A 257 15.33 -1.93 -13.87
N SER A 258 16.20 -1.15 -13.23
CA SER A 258 16.49 -1.27 -11.80
C SER A 258 15.31 -0.79 -10.93
N GLN A 259 15.23 -1.30 -9.69
CA GLN A 259 14.22 -0.83 -8.73
C GLN A 259 14.35 0.67 -8.44
N SER A 260 15.57 1.21 -8.41
CA SER A 260 15.80 2.63 -8.20
C SER A 260 15.26 3.50 -9.34
N GLU A 261 15.34 3.02 -10.59
CA GLU A 261 14.73 3.71 -11.74
C GLU A 261 13.20 3.68 -11.66
N LEU A 262 12.62 2.54 -11.27
CA LEU A 262 11.19 2.44 -11.01
C LEU A 262 10.75 3.44 -9.92
N TRP A 263 11.42 3.47 -8.77
CA TRP A 263 11.08 4.39 -7.69
C TRP A 263 11.20 5.86 -8.10
N LYS A 264 12.23 6.21 -8.88
CA LYS A 264 12.37 7.56 -9.44
C LYS A 264 11.18 7.91 -10.33
N GLY A 265 10.76 7.00 -11.20
CA GLY A 265 9.57 7.18 -12.05
C GLY A 265 8.29 7.37 -11.23
N MET A 266 8.07 6.52 -10.23
CA MET A 266 6.90 6.60 -9.34
C MET A 266 6.86 7.93 -8.57
N LEU A 267 7.97 8.33 -7.97
CA LEU A 267 8.07 9.59 -7.21
C LEU A 267 7.92 10.81 -8.13
N ALA A 268 8.47 10.77 -9.35
CA ALA A 268 8.30 11.85 -10.32
C ALA A 268 6.83 12.02 -10.72
N MET A 269 6.11 10.92 -10.96
CA MET A 269 4.68 10.92 -11.26
C MET A 269 3.87 11.48 -10.08
N LEU A 270 4.08 10.96 -8.86
CA LEU A 270 3.37 11.42 -7.66
C LEU A 270 3.67 12.89 -7.33
N LYS A 271 4.89 13.38 -7.61
CA LYS A 271 5.21 14.80 -7.44
C LYS A 271 4.40 15.70 -8.36
N GLN A 272 4.07 15.23 -9.56
CA GLN A 272 3.21 15.95 -10.51
C GLN A 272 1.75 15.91 -10.05
N GLU A 273 1.25 14.73 -9.70
CA GLU A 273 -0.17 14.47 -9.45
C GLU A 273 -0.66 14.79 -8.03
N CYS A 274 0.23 14.77 -7.03
CA CYS A 274 -0.17 14.91 -5.61
C CYS A 274 0.28 16.24 -4.99
N GLU A 275 -0.52 16.75 -4.05
CA GLU A 275 -0.25 18.00 -3.32
C GLU A 275 0.87 17.82 -2.31
N ARG A 276 0.81 16.72 -1.53
CA ARG A 276 1.79 16.42 -0.48
C ARG A 276 2.93 15.55 -1.03
N PRO A 277 4.15 15.70 -0.50
CA PRO A 277 5.30 14.94 -0.98
C PRO A 277 5.17 13.45 -0.61
N ALA A 278 4.88 12.61 -1.61
CA ALA A 278 4.70 11.17 -1.42
C ALA A 278 5.92 10.46 -0.83
N GLU A 279 7.14 10.97 -1.07
CA GLU A 279 8.36 10.39 -0.49
C GLU A 279 8.37 10.46 1.05
N SER A 280 7.95 11.59 1.61
CA SER A 280 7.85 11.75 3.06
C SER A 280 6.73 10.86 3.64
N ALA A 281 5.59 10.79 2.95
CA ALA A 281 4.49 9.92 3.35
C ALA A 281 4.88 8.43 3.33
N ALA A 282 5.56 7.98 2.27
CA ALA A 282 6.07 6.62 2.15
C ALA A 282 7.06 6.27 3.27
N MET A 283 8.00 7.16 3.60
CA MET A 283 8.91 6.96 4.72
C MET A 283 8.18 6.86 6.07
N GLN A 284 7.15 7.69 6.28
CA GLN A 284 6.33 7.64 7.49
C GLN A 284 5.51 6.34 7.56
N LEU A 285 4.98 5.85 6.44
CA LEU A 285 4.31 4.54 6.38
C LEU A 285 5.27 3.40 6.69
N SER A 286 6.51 3.44 6.19
CA SER A 286 7.52 2.43 6.53
C SER A 286 7.84 2.41 8.03
N ASN A 287 7.93 3.58 8.67
CA ASN A 287 8.11 3.64 10.13
C ASN A 287 6.88 3.12 10.88
N LEU A 288 5.68 3.45 10.39
CA LEU A 288 4.41 2.99 10.95
C LEU A 288 4.27 1.46 10.88
N MET A 289 4.74 0.80 9.81
CA MET A 289 4.80 -0.66 9.74
C MET A 289 5.71 -1.27 10.82
N ASN A 290 6.84 -0.64 11.12
CA ASN A 290 7.69 -1.09 12.23
C ASN A 290 6.96 -0.97 13.59
N GLU A 291 6.15 0.08 13.77
CA GLU A 291 5.31 0.23 14.96
C GLU A 291 4.20 -0.84 15.03
N TYR A 292 3.57 -1.17 13.89
CA TYR A 292 2.61 -2.27 13.79
C TYR A 292 3.23 -3.61 14.19
N ASP A 293 4.42 -3.92 13.67
CA ASP A 293 5.08 -5.20 13.95
C ASP A 293 5.33 -5.40 15.46
N VAL A 294 5.75 -4.33 16.15
CA VAL A 294 5.96 -4.36 17.60
C VAL A 294 4.64 -4.59 18.36
N LEU A 295 3.59 -3.84 18.00
CA LEU A 295 2.29 -3.94 18.67
C LEU A 295 1.59 -5.28 18.38
N ASP A 296 1.73 -5.83 17.18
CA ASP A 296 1.17 -7.13 16.83
C ASP A 296 1.81 -8.26 17.62
N LEU A 297 3.13 -8.23 17.77
CA LEU A 297 3.86 -9.19 18.59
C LEU A 297 3.47 -9.06 20.07
N GLU A 298 3.39 -7.83 20.59
CA GLU A 298 2.94 -7.57 21.97
C GLU A 298 1.51 -8.07 22.20
N ARG A 299 0.60 -7.77 21.27
CA ARG A 299 -0.81 -8.22 21.28
C ARG A 299 -0.89 -9.75 21.34
N LYS A 300 -0.12 -10.44 20.49
CA LYS A 300 -0.08 -11.90 20.46
C LYS A 300 0.40 -12.47 21.80
N HIS A 301 1.53 -11.99 22.32
CA HIS A 301 2.08 -12.46 23.60
C HIS A 301 1.13 -12.20 24.78
N LEU A 302 0.46 -11.04 24.82
CA LEU A 302 -0.50 -10.72 25.87
C LEU A 302 -1.74 -11.61 25.81
N ARG A 303 -2.24 -11.93 24.61
CA ARG A 303 -3.37 -12.85 24.42
C ARG A 303 -3.01 -14.28 24.86
N GLU A 304 -1.85 -14.78 24.45
CA GLU A 304 -1.35 -16.11 24.90
C GLU A 304 -1.09 -16.16 26.41
N ALA A 305 -0.66 -15.05 27.02
CA ALA A 305 -0.51 -14.96 28.48
C ALA A 305 -1.86 -14.91 29.20
N LEU A 306 -2.84 -14.21 28.63
CA LEU A 306 -4.20 -14.12 29.16
C LEU A 306 -4.88 -15.50 29.12
N GLU A 307 -4.80 -16.19 27.99
CA GLU A 307 -5.36 -17.54 27.83
C GLU A 307 -4.80 -18.52 28.86
N ARG A 308 -3.48 -18.57 29.03
CA ARG A 308 -2.83 -19.41 30.05
C ARG A 308 -3.26 -19.07 31.49
N GLU A 309 -3.50 -17.79 31.78
CA GLU A 309 -3.97 -17.37 33.10
C GLU A 309 -5.43 -17.76 33.31
N LEU A 310 -6.28 -17.65 32.29
CA LEU A 310 -7.67 -18.08 32.33
C LEU A 310 -7.79 -19.59 32.55
N GLU A 311 -6.92 -20.39 31.93
CA GLU A 311 -6.84 -21.84 32.16
C GLU A 311 -6.40 -22.19 33.59
N LYS A 312 -5.49 -21.41 34.17
CA LYS A 312 -4.86 -21.72 35.45
C LYS A 312 -5.67 -21.26 36.66
N ASP A 313 -6.05 -19.98 36.68
CA ASP A 313 -6.63 -19.31 37.85
C ASP A 313 -8.06 -18.81 37.59
N GLY A 314 -8.60 -19.01 36.38
CA GLY A 314 -9.95 -18.60 35.99
C GLY A 314 -10.09 -17.12 35.62
N ALA A 315 -11.30 -16.75 35.19
CA ALA A 315 -11.64 -15.41 34.69
C ALA A 315 -11.68 -14.32 35.78
N ASP A 316 -11.88 -14.70 37.04
CA ASP A 316 -11.97 -13.75 38.17
C ASP A 316 -10.61 -13.42 38.79
N SER A 317 -9.51 -13.97 38.24
CA SER A 317 -8.16 -13.70 38.73
C SER A 317 -7.76 -12.22 38.48
N HIS A 318 -7.19 -11.56 39.50
CA HIS A 318 -6.72 -10.17 39.37
C HIS A 318 -5.72 -9.99 38.22
N ARG A 319 -4.91 -11.02 37.95
CA ARG A 319 -3.91 -11.02 36.88
C ARG A 319 -4.53 -11.08 35.49
N SER A 320 -5.58 -11.91 35.28
CA SER A 320 -6.29 -11.93 34.00
C SER A 320 -6.92 -10.57 33.69
N GLY A 321 -7.55 -9.92 34.68
CA GLY A 321 -8.07 -8.56 34.53
C GLY A 321 -7.00 -7.51 34.18
N THR A 322 -5.78 -7.68 34.69
CA THR A 322 -4.64 -6.80 34.33
C THR A 322 -4.16 -7.07 32.90
N LEU A 323 -4.08 -8.33 32.47
CA LEU A 323 -3.69 -8.71 31.11
C LEU A 323 -4.72 -8.25 30.08
N ALA A 324 -6.01 -8.41 30.37
CA ALA A 324 -7.10 -7.92 29.52
C ALA A 324 -7.02 -6.41 29.27
N LYS A 325 -6.79 -5.60 30.32
CA LYS A 325 -6.58 -4.15 30.18
C LYS A 325 -5.36 -3.80 29.33
N LYS A 326 -4.30 -4.63 29.34
CA LYS A 326 -3.13 -4.42 28.47
C LYS A 326 -3.45 -4.74 27.02
N VAL A 327 -4.19 -5.82 26.75
CA VAL A 327 -4.68 -6.15 25.41
C VAL A 327 -5.52 -4.99 24.86
N GLU A 328 -6.49 -4.50 25.64
CA GLU A 328 -7.34 -3.36 25.25
C GLU A 328 -6.51 -2.11 24.92
N ARG A 329 -5.48 -1.81 25.72
CA ARG A 329 -4.57 -0.67 25.46
C ARG A 329 -3.81 -0.83 24.15
N VAL A 330 -3.30 -2.02 23.85
CA VAL A 330 -2.59 -2.28 22.58
C VAL A 330 -3.56 -2.16 21.41
N GLU A 331 -4.78 -2.67 21.54
CA GLU A 331 -5.82 -2.53 20.51
C GLU A 331 -6.23 -1.08 20.27
N ALA A 332 -6.32 -0.25 21.32
CA ALA A 332 -6.57 1.18 21.18
C ALA A 332 -5.45 1.89 20.41
N LYS A 333 -4.18 1.53 20.64
CA LYS A 333 -3.03 2.06 19.88
C LYS A 333 -3.05 1.61 18.42
N LEU A 334 -3.40 0.37 18.15
CA LEU A 334 -3.54 -0.11 16.76
C LEU A 334 -4.57 0.71 15.99
N LYS A 335 -5.73 1.02 16.59
CA LYS A 335 -6.74 1.90 16.00
C LYS A 335 -6.23 3.33 15.76
N GLU A 336 -5.41 3.86 16.66
CA GLU A 336 -4.76 5.16 16.47
C GLU A 336 -3.80 5.13 15.27
N LEU A 337 -3.02 4.06 15.12
CA LEU A 337 -2.13 3.86 13.98
C LEU A 337 -2.91 3.69 12.67
N GLU A 338 -4.04 2.98 12.65
CA GLU A 338 -4.91 2.88 11.47
C GLU A 338 -5.44 4.26 11.04
N ALA A 339 -5.82 5.10 12.00
CA ALA A 339 -6.21 6.48 11.70
C ALA A 339 -5.04 7.32 11.16
N ARG A 340 -3.82 7.07 11.64
CA ARG A 340 -2.59 7.72 11.13
C ARG A 340 -2.24 7.21 9.73
N GLU A 341 -2.37 5.91 9.47
CA GLU A 341 -2.21 5.30 8.15
C GLU A 341 -3.15 5.94 7.13
N ALA A 342 -4.44 6.03 7.43
CA ALA A 342 -5.43 6.65 6.54
C ALA A 342 -5.04 8.10 6.19
N ARG A 343 -4.56 8.88 7.17
CA ARG A 343 -4.08 10.26 6.94
C ARG A 343 -2.81 10.33 6.09
N LEU A 344 -1.95 9.31 6.16
CA LEU A 344 -0.72 9.24 5.36
C LEU A 344 -1.01 8.82 3.93
N LEU A 345 -1.99 7.94 3.72
CA LEU A 345 -2.44 7.52 2.39
C LEU A 345 -3.18 8.63 1.64
N ASP A 346 -3.88 9.51 2.36
CA ASP A 346 -4.64 10.63 1.78
C ASP A 346 -3.77 11.81 1.30
N ILE A 347 -2.77 11.59 0.45
CA ILE A 347 -1.79 12.64 0.06
C ILE A 347 -2.34 13.84 -0.72
N GLY A 348 -3.64 13.86 -1.03
CA GLY A 348 -4.32 14.91 -1.78
C GLY A 348 -3.95 14.85 -3.26
N LEU A 349 -4.91 14.50 -4.13
CA LEU A 349 -4.73 14.58 -5.57
C LEU A 349 -4.92 16.02 -6.02
N LYS A 350 -3.97 16.57 -6.78
CA LYS A 350 -4.09 17.91 -7.34
C LYS A 350 -5.26 17.92 -8.30
N THR A 351 -6.30 18.70 -7.98
CA THR A 351 -7.35 18.95 -8.97
C THR A 351 -6.78 19.87 -10.05
N LYS A 352 -6.74 19.36 -11.29
CA LYS A 352 -6.09 20.06 -12.43
C LYS A 352 -6.67 21.46 -12.70
N ALA A 353 -7.89 21.74 -12.23
CA ALA A 353 -8.54 23.05 -12.30
C ALA A 353 -7.71 24.18 -11.66
N GLU A 354 -6.91 23.88 -10.64
CA GLU A 354 -6.07 24.90 -9.99
C GLU A 354 -4.73 25.13 -10.70
N ALA A 355 -4.25 24.18 -11.49
CA ALA A 355 -2.94 24.25 -12.15
C ALA A 355 -2.94 25.17 -13.39
N THR A 356 -4.06 25.27 -14.10
CA THR A 356 -4.15 26.09 -15.33
C THR A 356 -4.28 27.60 -15.06
N THR A 357 -4.55 28.00 -13.82
CA THR A 357 -4.82 29.41 -13.46
C THR A 357 -3.56 30.18 -12.99
N LYS A 358 -2.38 29.54 -12.97
CA LYS A 358 -1.11 30.15 -12.49
C LYS A 358 -0.02 30.28 -13.57
N LEU A 359 -0.37 30.08 -14.84
CA LEU A 359 0.47 30.43 -16.00
C LEU A 359 -0.04 31.75 -16.57
#